data_AF-A0A7H4PK88-F1
#
_entry.id   AF-A0A7H4PK88-F1
#
_cell.length_a   1.000
_cell.length_b   1.000
_cell.length_c   1.000
_cell.angle_alpha   90.00
_cell.angle_beta   90.00
_cell.angle_gamma   90.00
#
_symmetry.space_group_name_H-M   'P 1'
#
loop_
_entity.id
_entity.type
_entity.pdbx_description
1 polymer ?
#
loop_
_entity_poly.entity_id
_entity_poly.type
_entity_poly.pdbx_seq_one_letter_code
_entity_poly.pdbx_strand_id
1 'polypeptide(L)'
;MIAHADYPAAVYRWQRVVDEHQVLWRRQRLTDHLAGRHGAIAGADHFWFGHTPLKRRYDSDNQHYIDTGAVFGGELTLVALQLAG
;
A
#
# COMPACT_ATOMS: atom_id res chain seq x y z
N MET A 1 -5.49 5.12 -5.35
CA MET A 1 -5.47 3.74 -5.88
C MET A 1 -5.42 2.77 -4.70
N ILE A 2 -6.17 1.67 -4.74
CA ILE A 2 -6.20 0.66 -3.67
C ILE A 2 -5.83 -0.70 -4.30
N ALA A 3 -4.88 -1.41 -3.72
CA ALA A 3 -4.47 -2.75 -4.14
C ALA A 3 -4.13 -3.63 -2.94
N HIS A 4 -4.09 -4.95 -3.11
CA HIS A 4 -3.85 -5.86 -1.99
C HIS A 4 -2.43 -5.71 -1.40
N ALA A 5 -1.39 -5.89 -2.22
CA ALA A 5 0.01 -5.89 -1.76
C ALA A 5 0.86 -4.77 -2.35
N ASP A 6 0.79 -4.54 -3.67
CA ASP A 6 1.59 -3.51 -4.34
C ASP A 6 0.96 -3.07 -5.66
N TYR A 7 1.49 -1.99 -6.24
CA TYR A 7 1.38 -1.67 -7.65
C TYR A 7 2.75 -1.81 -8.34
N PRO A 8 2.96 -2.78 -9.23
CA PRO A 8 4.29 -3.14 -9.71
C PRO A 8 4.82 -2.22 -10.84
N ALA A 9 4.61 -0.91 -10.71
CA ALA A 9 5.16 0.10 -11.60
C ALA A 9 5.45 1.40 -10.84
N ALA A 10 6.32 2.24 -11.42
CA ALA A 10 6.64 3.57 -10.87
C ALA A 10 5.58 4.63 -11.20
N VAL A 11 4.72 4.38 -12.20
CA VAL A 11 3.68 5.31 -12.65
C VAL A 11 2.38 4.55 -12.87
N TYR A 12 1.37 4.89 -12.10
CA TYR A 12 0.00 4.46 -12.29
C TYR A 12 -0.62 5.08 -13.54
N ARG A 13 -1.32 4.25 -14.30
CA ARG A 13 -2.18 4.66 -15.41
C ARG A 13 -3.43 3.80 -15.40
N TRP A 14 -4.57 4.41 -15.68
CA TRP A 14 -5.84 3.69 -15.85
C TRP A 14 -5.69 2.59 -16.90
N GLN A 15 -6.22 1.40 -16.62
CA GLN A 15 -6.19 0.21 -17.49
C GLN A 15 -4.80 -0.28 -17.92
N ARG A 16 -3.73 0.18 -17.27
CA ARG A 16 -2.40 -0.38 -17.51
C ARG A 16 -2.38 -1.86 -17.10
N VAL A 17 -1.98 -2.71 -18.03
CA VAL A 17 -1.67 -4.12 -17.73
C VAL A 17 -0.50 -4.18 -16.74
N VAL A 18 -0.71 -4.91 -15.65
CA VAL A 18 0.26 -5.13 -14.59
C VAL A 18 0.32 -6.62 -14.27
N ASP A 19 1.43 -7.07 -13.68
CA ASP A 19 1.56 -8.43 -13.21
C ASP A 19 0.64 -8.67 -11.99
N GLU A 20 -0.42 -9.45 -12.19
CA GLU A 20 -1.42 -9.77 -11.16
C GLU A 20 -0.81 -10.45 -9.94
N HIS A 21 0.18 -11.33 -10.15
CA HIS A 21 0.86 -12.00 -9.05
C HIS A 21 1.59 -10.98 -8.18
N GLN A 22 2.23 -9.97 -8.78
CA GLN A 22 2.87 -8.92 -7.99
C GLN A 22 1.87 -8.02 -7.28
N VAL A 23 0.72 -7.72 -7.88
CA VAL A 23 -0.34 -6.94 -7.21
C VAL A 23 -0.83 -7.63 -5.93
N LEU A 24 -0.85 -8.96 -5.92
CA LEU A 24 -1.32 -9.76 -4.79
C LEU A 24 -0.23 -10.16 -3.79
N TRP A 25 1.03 -10.31 -4.20
CA TRP A 25 2.05 -10.97 -3.36
C TRP A 25 3.34 -10.18 -3.16
N ARG A 26 3.54 -9.07 -3.87
CA ARG A 26 4.82 -8.35 -3.79
C ARG A 26 4.95 -7.61 -2.47
N ARG A 27 6.02 -7.92 -1.73
CA ARG A 27 6.42 -7.24 -0.48
C ARG A 27 7.63 -6.32 -0.64
N GLN A 28 8.30 -6.39 -1.79
CA GLN A 28 9.61 -5.76 -1.98
C GLN A 28 9.59 -4.26 -1.73
N ARG A 29 8.55 -3.53 -2.17
CA ARG A 29 8.46 -2.09 -1.97
C ARG A 29 8.40 -1.71 -0.50
N LEU A 30 7.60 -2.43 0.30
CA LEU A 30 7.56 -2.22 1.74
C LEU A 30 8.91 -2.54 2.39
N THR A 31 9.55 -3.64 2.00
CA THR A 31 10.90 -3.98 2.46
C THR A 31 11.92 -2.89 2.13
N ASP A 32 11.84 -2.29 0.94
CA ASP A 32 12.70 -1.19 0.53
C ASP A 32 12.48 0.06 1.40
N HIS A 33 11.22 0.44 1.67
CA HIS A 33 10.91 1.54 2.57
C HIS A 33 11.42 1.32 3.99
N LEU A 34 11.26 0.11 4.54
CA LEU A 34 11.78 -0.25 5.86
C LEU A 34 13.32 -0.23 5.90
N ALA A 35 13.98 -0.38 4.75
CA ALA A 35 15.42 -0.27 4.58
C ALA A 35 15.88 1.15 4.21
N GLY A 36 15.01 2.16 4.27
CA GLY A 36 15.33 3.56 3.98
C GLY A 36 15.37 3.91 2.49
N ARG A 37 14.94 3.00 1.60
CA ARG A 37 14.83 3.25 0.16
C ARG A 37 13.39 3.66 -0.16
N HIS A 38 13.20 4.94 -0.43
CA HIS A 38 11.90 5.55 -0.66
C HIS A 38 11.70 5.91 -2.15
N GLY A 39 10.45 6.09 -2.55
CA GLY A 39 10.06 6.42 -3.91
C GLY A 39 8.56 6.46 -4.10
N ALA A 40 8.03 7.65 -4.40
CA ALA A 40 6.63 7.85 -4.77
C ALA A 40 6.25 7.03 -6.02
N ILE A 41 4.98 6.63 -6.11
CA ILE A 41 4.38 6.11 -7.33
C ILE A 41 3.62 7.26 -7.98
N ALA A 42 4.02 7.69 -9.16
CA ALA A 42 3.34 8.79 -9.85
C ALA A 42 1.97 8.35 -10.41
N GLY A 43 1.14 9.32 -10.79
CA GLY A 43 -0.14 9.08 -11.48
C GLY A 43 -1.37 8.92 -10.58
N ALA A 44 -1.19 8.90 -9.26
CA ALA A 44 -2.27 9.06 -8.28
C ALA A 44 -1.73 9.70 -7.00
N ASP A 45 -2.59 10.39 -6.25
CA ASP A 45 -2.19 11.10 -5.03
C ASP A 45 -1.85 10.14 -3.88
N HIS A 46 -2.56 9.00 -3.80
CA HIS A 46 -2.43 8.04 -2.71
C HIS A 46 -2.54 6.60 -3.20
N PHE A 47 -1.75 5.72 -2.60
CA PHE A 47 -1.73 4.27 -2.79
C PHE A 47 -1.96 3.59 -1.44
N TRP A 48 -3.01 2.79 -1.33
CA TRP A 48 -3.37 2.08 -0.10
C TRP A 48 -3.16 0.58 -0.29
N PHE A 49 -2.41 -0.03 0.61
CA PHE A 49 -2.00 -1.42 0.59
C PHE A 49 -2.28 -2.13 1.92
N GLY A 50 -2.52 -3.43 1.86
CA GLY A 50 -2.56 -4.31 3.01
C GLY A 50 -1.48 -5.39 2.90
N HIS A 51 -1.91 -6.65 2.97
CA HIS A 51 -1.13 -7.88 2.71
C HIS A 51 -0.01 -8.22 3.70
N THR A 52 0.77 -7.24 4.15
CA THR A 52 1.87 -7.45 5.10
C THR A 52 1.48 -6.87 6.46
N PRO A 53 1.19 -7.71 7.47
CA PRO A 53 0.84 -7.25 8.80
C PRO A 53 1.98 -6.43 9.44
N LEU A 54 1.64 -5.25 9.96
CA LEU A 54 2.54 -4.34 10.66
C LEU A 54 2.02 -4.04 12.06
N LYS A 55 2.92 -3.73 13.01
CA LYS A 55 2.52 -3.38 14.39
C LYS A 55 1.67 -2.11 14.47
N ARG A 56 1.81 -1.22 13.49
CA ARG A 56 1.07 0.04 13.35
C ARG A 56 1.02 0.41 11.88
N ARG A 57 0.07 1.28 11.50
CA ARG A 57 0.04 1.90 10.17
C ARG A 57 1.43 2.43 9.81
N TYR A 58 1.82 2.19 8.57
CA TYR A 58 3.07 2.68 8.02
C TYR A 58 2.80 3.50 6.77
N ASP A 59 3.39 4.68 6.70
CA ASP A 59 3.26 5.59 5.57
C ASP A 59 4.67 5.93 5.06
N SER A 60 4.85 5.88 3.75
CA SER A 60 6.06 6.34 3.06
C SER A 60 5.65 6.99 1.74
N ASP A 61 6.17 8.18 1.44
CA ASP A 61 5.79 8.97 0.26
C ASP A 61 4.24 9.07 0.11
N ASN A 62 3.69 8.48 -0.95
CA ASN A 62 2.27 8.37 -1.19
C ASN A 62 1.73 6.94 -1.05
N GLN A 63 2.45 6.07 -0.36
CA GLN A 63 2.06 4.69 -0.06
C GLN A 63 1.70 4.55 1.42
N HIS A 64 0.54 3.93 1.66
CA HIS A 64 -0.06 3.75 2.98
C HIS A 64 -0.35 2.28 3.21
N TYR A 65 0.26 1.71 4.25
CA TYR A 65 0.11 0.31 4.63
C TYR A 65 -0.76 0.22 5.87
N ILE A 66 -1.97 -0.33 5.69
CA ILE A 66 -3.04 -0.34 6.70
C ILE A 66 -3.32 -1.72 7.29
N ASP A 67 -2.61 -2.76 6.86
CA ASP A 67 -2.71 -4.06 7.50
C ASP A 67 -1.98 -4.04 8.85
N THR A 68 -2.74 -3.77 9.90
CA THR A 68 -2.27 -3.78 11.29
C THR A 68 -2.46 -5.13 11.98
N GLY A 69 -2.72 -6.20 11.23
CA GLY A 69 -2.75 -7.56 11.75
C GLY A 69 -3.92 -7.85 12.68
N ALA A 70 -5.12 -7.37 12.36
CA ALA A 70 -6.33 -7.56 13.19
C ALA A 70 -6.57 -9.03 13.59
N VAL A 71 -6.36 -9.98 12.67
CA VAL A 71 -6.52 -11.42 12.93
C VAL A 71 -5.47 -11.98 13.89
N PHE A 72 -4.35 -11.28 14.08
CA PHE A 72 -3.25 -11.67 14.95
C PHE A 72 -3.30 -10.94 16.31
N GLY A 73 -4.43 -10.31 16.65
CA GLY A 73 -4.60 -9.51 17.87
C GLY A 73 -4.10 -8.08 17.75
N GLY A 74 -3.73 -7.62 16.55
CA GLY A 74 -3.51 -6.22 16.26
C GLY A 74 -4.82 -5.45 16.06
N GLU A 75 -4.72 -4.18 15.68
CA GLU A 75 -5.88 -3.34 15.44
C GLU A 75 -6.47 -3.57 14.05
N LEU A 76 -7.77 -3.30 13.88
CA LEU A 76 -8.36 -3.11 12.56
C LEU A 76 -8.23 -1.63 12.16
N THR A 77 -7.34 -1.33 11.22
CA THR A 77 -7.18 0.04 10.71
C THR A 77 -8.32 0.39 9.76
N LEU A 78 -9.02 1.50 10.07
CA LEU A 78 -10.02 2.12 9.20
C LEU A 78 -9.57 3.55 8.88
N VAL A 79 -9.61 3.92 7.59
CA VAL A 79 -9.25 5.26 7.13
C VAL A 79 -10.42 5.86 6.36
N ALA A 80 -10.93 7.00 6.85
CA ALA A 80 -11.89 7.80 6.11
C ALA A 80 -11.17 8.62 5.03
N LEU A 81 -11.38 8.27 3.76
CA LEU A 81 -10.80 9.00 2.63
C LEU A 81 -11.61 10.25 2.25
N GLN A 82 -12.87 10.32 2.69
CA GLN A 82 -13.77 11.42 2.46
C GLN A 82 -14.64 11.59 3.70
N LEU A 83 -14.86 12.84 4.11
CA LEU A 83 -15.79 13.17 5.18
C LEU A 83 -17.20 13.37 4.61
N ALA A 84 -18.21 13.04 5.42
CA ALA A 84 -19.56 13.50 5.14
C ALA A 84 -19.56 15.03 5.25
N GLY A 85 -19.99 15.70 4.17
CA GLY A 85 -20.18 17.16 4.14
C GLY A 85 -21.36 17.60 4.97
#